data_AF-A2EB99-F1
#
_entry.id   AF-A2EB99-F1
#
_cell.length_a   1.000
_cell.length_b   1.000
_cell.length_c   1.000
_cell.angle_alpha   90.00
_cell.angle_beta   90.00
_cell.angle_gamma   90.00
#
_symmetry.space_group_name_H-M   'P 1'
#
loop_
_entity.id
_entity.type
_entity.pdbx_description
1 polymer ?
#
loop_
_entity_poly.entity_id
_entity_poly.type
_entity_poly.pdbx_seq_one_letter_code
_entity_poly.pdbx_strand_id
1 'polypeptide(L)'
;MSSPRRTRTPKKAEPKSSPAPVTRVRNVTSPLRTINETDNISSDFLKEIYFPNNDFVKGVITRKKVTKINGIRHYFYYTQENEENMIAKAKTFSAKTIPITAGNEIHLSSPSFIAELNMLYENSHFSLITRESNPDSVMDIDFHLPRQASDGDRKMKVFFLFEPNYPSPLVNTSINDEPAFGDVQRQISIKNCILKNQDNEQQLIIIRKTRKDTIEITSKLNILPVCIFALGIASFLGKKPHSSF
;
A
#
# COMPACT_ATOMS: atom_id res chain seq x y z
N MET A 1 -10.38 21.09 -76.54
CA MET A 1 -10.40 22.44 -75.95
C MET A 1 -9.91 22.32 -74.52
N SER A 2 -8.65 22.67 -74.28
CA SER A 2 -7.94 22.40 -73.03
C SER A 2 -7.47 23.71 -72.42
N SER A 3 -8.08 24.12 -71.31
CA SER A 3 -7.79 25.38 -70.63
C SER A 3 -6.45 25.34 -69.89
N PRO A 4 -5.64 26.42 -69.92
CA PRO A 4 -4.38 26.46 -69.20
C PRO A 4 -4.57 26.74 -67.70
N ARG A 5 -3.84 25.99 -66.88
CA ARG A 5 -3.83 26.03 -65.42
C ARG A 5 -2.94 27.19 -64.95
N ARG A 6 -3.53 28.22 -64.34
CA ARG A 6 -2.80 29.33 -63.70
C ARG A 6 -2.04 28.85 -62.46
N THR A 7 -0.74 29.02 -62.46
CA THR A 7 0.13 28.88 -61.28
C THR A 7 0.04 30.14 -60.41
N ARG A 8 -0.28 29.97 -59.12
CA ARG A 8 -0.31 31.04 -58.11
C ARG A 8 1.09 31.21 -57.52
N THR A 9 1.59 32.44 -57.52
CA THR A 9 2.80 32.86 -56.80
C THR A 9 2.57 32.91 -55.29
N PRO A 10 3.56 32.55 -54.46
CA PRO A 10 3.44 32.60 -53.01
C PRO A 10 3.62 34.04 -52.49
N LYS A 11 2.70 34.44 -51.60
CA LYS A 11 2.68 35.75 -50.93
C LYS A 11 3.69 35.73 -49.77
N LYS A 12 4.68 36.62 -49.84
CA LYS A 12 5.71 36.85 -48.81
C LYS A 12 5.05 37.35 -47.52
N ALA A 13 5.22 36.62 -46.42
CA ALA A 13 4.69 36.99 -45.12
C ALA A 13 5.65 37.97 -44.43
N GLU A 14 5.12 39.10 -43.96
CA GLU A 14 5.83 40.07 -43.13
C GLU A 14 5.99 39.57 -41.69
N PRO A 15 7.11 39.88 -41.01
CA PRO A 15 7.32 39.49 -39.62
C PRO A 15 6.48 40.37 -38.68
N LYS A 16 5.59 39.74 -37.91
CA LYS A 16 4.91 40.36 -36.77
C LYS A 16 5.91 40.58 -35.64
N SER A 17 6.03 41.83 -35.20
CA SER A 17 6.77 42.23 -34.00
C SER A 17 6.14 41.64 -32.74
N SER A 18 6.96 40.99 -31.94
CA SER A 18 6.58 40.46 -30.62
C SER A 18 6.55 41.59 -29.59
N PRO A 19 5.47 41.77 -28.81
CA PRO A 19 5.51 42.66 -27.64
C PRO A 19 6.24 41.98 -26.48
N ALA A 20 7.01 42.77 -25.74
CA ALA A 20 7.79 42.37 -24.57
C ALA A 20 6.92 41.78 -23.44
N PRO A 21 7.48 40.90 -22.59
CA PRO A 21 6.74 40.31 -21.48
C PRO A 21 6.50 41.35 -20.36
N VAL A 22 5.23 41.59 -20.04
CA VAL A 22 4.81 42.39 -18.89
C VAL A 22 4.89 41.52 -17.64
N THR A 23 5.91 41.74 -16.81
CA THR A 23 6.05 41.12 -15.49
C THR A 23 5.01 41.71 -14.53
N ARG A 24 3.87 41.04 -14.38
CA ARG A 24 2.89 41.35 -13.33
C ARG A 24 3.30 40.66 -12.02
N VAL A 25 3.97 41.41 -11.14
CA VAL A 25 4.14 41.02 -9.74
C VAL A 25 2.78 41.11 -9.05
N ARG A 26 2.13 39.98 -8.79
CA ARG A 26 0.96 39.90 -7.90
C ARG A 26 1.47 39.71 -6.48
N ASN A 27 1.45 40.78 -5.69
CA ASN A 27 1.50 40.67 -4.23
C ASN A 27 0.15 40.07 -3.76
N VAL A 28 0.15 38.77 -3.47
CA VAL A 28 -0.92 38.12 -2.73
C VAL A 28 -0.47 38.06 -1.28
N THR A 29 -0.84 39.07 -0.50
CA THR A 29 -0.75 39.03 0.95
C THR A 29 -1.87 38.12 1.44
N SER A 30 -1.57 36.84 1.62
CA SER A 30 -2.49 35.91 2.28
C SER A 30 -2.55 36.25 3.77
N PRO A 31 -3.75 36.39 4.37
CA PRO A 31 -3.84 36.48 5.81
C PRO A 31 -3.42 35.13 6.43
N LEU A 32 -2.43 35.19 7.32
CA LEU A 32 -2.10 34.12 8.25
C LEU A 32 -3.38 33.72 8.99
N ARG A 33 -3.96 32.57 8.61
CA ARG A 33 -4.92 31.88 9.47
C ARG A 33 -4.11 31.17 10.55
N THR A 34 -4.18 31.73 11.75
CA THR A 34 -3.88 31.03 12.99
C THR A 34 -4.79 29.81 13.04
N ILE A 35 -4.21 28.62 12.90
CA ILE A 35 -4.90 27.36 13.15
C ILE A 35 -4.84 27.19 14.66
N ASN A 36 -5.99 27.39 15.30
CA ASN A 36 -6.15 27.11 16.72
C ASN A 36 -5.91 25.62 16.97
N GLU A 37 -5.10 25.36 18.00
CA GLU A 37 -5.05 24.12 18.75
C GLU A 37 -6.46 23.66 19.10
N THR A 38 -6.73 22.38 18.81
CA THR A 38 -7.55 21.40 19.54
C THR A 38 -8.29 20.51 18.54
N ASP A 39 -7.58 19.53 18.01
CA ASP A 39 -8.13 18.19 17.78
C ASP A 39 -7.13 17.21 18.40
N ASN A 40 -7.14 17.16 19.74
CA ASN A 40 -6.51 16.11 20.52
C ASN A 40 -7.26 14.81 20.24
N ILE A 41 -6.97 14.17 19.10
CA ILE A 41 -7.20 12.75 18.93
C ILE A 41 -6.09 12.09 19.76
N SER A 42 -6.53 11.53 20.88
CA SER A 42 -5.70 11.23 22.04
C SER A 42 -4.62 10.20 21.73
N SER A 43 -3.40 10.47 22.24
CA SER A 43 -2.30 9.53 22.44
C SER A 43 -2.65 8.27 23.25
N ASP A 44 -3.89 8.16 23.72
CA ASP A 44 -4.44 6.97 24.39
C ASP A 44 -4.68 5.79 23.44
N PHE A 45 -4.64 5.98 22.11
CA PHE A 45 -4.80 4.87 21.15
C PHE A 45 -3.62 3.87 21.17
N LEU A 46 -2.46 4.26 21.72
CA LEU A 46 -1.23 3.46 21.69
C LEU A 46 -0.86 2.82 23.04
N LYS A 47 -1.64 3.02 24.12
CA LYS A 47 -1.19 2.71 25.49
C LYS A 47 -1.72 1.44 26.16
N GLU A 48 -2.51 0.60 25.48
CA GLU A 48 -2.94 -0.69 26.05
C GLU A 48 -2.60 -1.87 25.14
N ILE A 49 -1.40 -2.45 25.32
CA ILE A 49 -0.98 -3.63 24.56
C ILE A 49 -0.46 -4.71 25.52
N TYR A 50 -1.39 -5.29 26.27
CA TYR A 50 -1.35 -6.72 26.62
C TYR A 50 -2.76 -7.17 27.01
N PHE A 51 -3.50 -7.77 26.08
CA PHE A 51 -4.77 -8.44 26.39
C PHE A 51 -4.50 -9.94 26.56
N PRO A 52 -4.71 -10.51 27.76
CA PRO A 52 -4.58 -11.95 28.00
C PRO A 52 -5.79 -12.76 27.47
N ASN A 53 -6.66 -12.15 26.68
CA ASN A 53 -7.81 -12.84 26.10
C ASN A 53 -7.46 -13.36 24.71
N ASN A 54 -7.86 -14.60 24.43
CA ASN A 54 -7.67 -15.36 23.19
C ASN A 54 -8.34 -14.72 21.93
N ASP A 55 -8.60 -13.42 21.94
CA ASP A 55 -9.34 -12.74 20.89
C ASP A 55 -8.39 -12.42 19.73
N PHE A 56 -8.66 -13.06 18.59
CA PHE A 56 -7.93 -12.83 17.37
C PHE A 56 -8.42 -11.56 16.69
N VAL A 57 -7.51 -10.66 16.32
CA VAL A 57 -7.83 -9.52 15.47
C VAL A 57 -7.99 -10.00 14.03
N LYS A 58 -9.12 -9.72 13.40
CA LYS A 58 -9.43 -10.19 12.05
C LYS A 58 -9.80 -9.04 11.11
N GLY A 59 -8.98 -8.84 10.10
CA GLY A 59 -9.21 -7.89 9.01
C GLY A 59 -9.50 -8.58 7.68
N VAL A 60 -10.41 -8.01 6.89
CA VAL A 60 -10.69 -8.45 5.52
C VAL A 60 -10.24 -7.36 4.55
N ILE A 61 -9.39 -7.73 3.58
CA ILE A 61 -8.85 -6.82 2.57
C ILE A 61 -9.35 -7.25 1.19
N THR A 62 -10.02 -6.34 0.48
CA THR A 62 -10.49 -6.55 -0.89
C THR A 62 -9.81 -5.61 -1.87
N ARG A 63 -9.35 -6.13 -3.00
CA ARG A 63 -8.76 -5.37 -4.10
C ARG A 63 -9.78 -5.16 -5.22
N LYS A 64 -9.86 -3.94 -5.76
CA LYS A 64 -10.65 -3.61 -6.95
C LYS A 64 -9.79 -2.96 -8.02
N LYS A 65 -9.80 -3.51 -9.24
CA LYS A 65 -9.15 -2.93 -10.42
C LYS A 65 -10.16 -2.07 -11.17
N VAL A 66 -9.82 -0.81 -11.44
CA VAL A 66 -10.69 0.13 -12.18
C VAL A 66 -9.92 0.72 -13.35
N THR A 67 -10.41 0.55 -14.56
CA THR A 67 -9.86 1.19 -15.76
C THR A 67 -10.43 2.61 -15.88
N LYS A 68 -9.56 3.61 -16.00
CA LYS A 68 -9.91 5.01 -16.29
C LYS A 68 -9.21 5.44 -17.58
N ILE A 69 -9.61 6.60 -18.12
CA ILE A 69 -8.98 7.20 -19.30
C ILE A 69 -7.45 7.32 -19.11
N ASN A 70 -7.01 7.69 -17.91
CA ASN A 70 -5.60 7.86 -17.56
C ASN A 70 -4.94 6.56 -17.04
N GLY A 71 -5.44 5.41 -17.45
CA GLY A 71 -4.92 4.08 -17.10
C GLY A 71 -5.65 3.37 -15.96
N ILE A 72 -5.08 2.24 -15.56
CA ILE A 72 -5.64 1.36 -14.53
C ILE A 72 -5.33 1.92 -13.14
N ARG A 73 -6.29 1.82 -12.22
CA ARG A 73 -6.14 2.14 -10.79
C ARG A 73 -6.46 0.90 -9.96
N HIS A 74 -5.74 0.73 -8.87
CA HIS A 74 -5.99 -0.32 -7.89
C HIS A 74 -6.49 0.33 -6.61
N TYR A 75 -7.67 -0.08 -6.18
CA TYR A 75 -8.24 0.28 -4.88
C TYR A 75 -8.12 -0.93 -3.97
N PHE A 76 -7.86 -0.66 -2.70
CA PHE A 76 -7.87 -1.64 -1.64
C PHE A 76 -8.83 -1.14 -0.57
N TYR A 77 -9.61 -2.03 -0.01
CA TYR A 77 -10.59 -1.75 1.04
C TYR A 77 -10.31 -2.68 2.19
N TYR A 78 -10.29 -2.15 3.40
CA TYR A 78 -10.19 -2.89 4.64
C TYR A 78 -11.47 -2.73 5.45
N THR A 79 -11.92 -3.85 6.00
CA THR A 79 -13.07 -3.92 6.91
C THR A 79 -12.69 -4.83 8.08
N GLN A 80 -12.99 -4.38 9.29
CA GLN A 80 -12.91 -5.17 10.52
C GLN A 80 -14.15 -4.86 11.37
N GLU A 81 -14.58 -5.83 12.17
CA GLU A 81 -15.73 -5.65 13.05
C GLU A 81 -15.44 -4.56 14.10
N ASN A 82 -16.39 -3.64 14.30
CA ASN A 82 -16.30 -2.51 15.23
C ASN A 82 -15.16 -1.51 14.98
N GLU A 83 -14.47 -1.59 13.84
CA GLU A 83 -13.44 -0.64 13.43
C GLU A 83 -13.92 0.22 12.26
N GLU A 84 -13.33 1.41 12.14
CA GLU A 84 -13.55 2.24 10.96
C GLU A 84 -12.96 1.57 9.71
N ASN A 85 -13.71 1.58 8.61
CA ASN A 85 -13.20 1.09 7.33
C ASN A 85 -12.00 1.92 6.90
N MET A 86 -11.11 1.32 6.11
CA MET A 86 -10.02 2.04 5.46
C MET A 86 -9.98 1.76 3.97
N ILE A 87 -9.45 2.72 3.23
CA ILE A 87 -9.29 2.65 1.80
C ILE A 87 -7.88 3.11 1.39
N ALA A 88 -7.31 2.43 0.40
CA ALA A 88 -6.04 2.79 -0.19
C ALA A 88 -6.12 2.78 -1.71
N LYS A 89 -5.29 3.60 -2.37
CA LYS A 89 -5.32 3.76 -3.82
C LYS A 89 -3.93 3.84 -4.44
N ALA A 90 -3.61 2.87 -5.30
CA ALA A 90 -2.41 2.88 -6.11
C ALA A 90 -2.72 3.33 -7.56
N LYS A 91 -2.00 4.34 -8.05
CA LYS A 91 -2.16 4.86 -9.43
C LYS A 91 -1.75 3.85 -10.50
N THR A 92 -0.78 3.00 -10.18
CA THR A 92 -0.27 1.91 -11.02
C THR A 92 0.13 0.75 -10.10
N PHE A 93 0.48 -0.40 -10.67
CA PHE A 93 1.05 -1.52 -9.89
C PHE A 93 2.48 -1.23 -9.38
N SER A 94 3.10 -0.15 -9.87
CA SER A 94 4.45 0.32 -9.55
C SER A 94 4.45 1.68 -8.84
N ALA A 95 3.34 2.05 -8.20
CA ALA A 95 3.22 3.34 -7.51
C ALA A 95 4.20 3.40 -6.33
N LYS A 96 5.07 4.41 -6.27
CA LYS A 96 6.07 4.53 -5.18
C LYS A 96 5.45 4.69 -3.80
N THR A 97 4.29 5.34 -3.73
CA THR A 97 3.59 5.62 -2.47
C THR A 97 2.11 5.32 -2.66
N ILE A 98 1.53 4.69 -1.66
CA ILE A 98 0.12 4.32 -1.61
C ILE A 98 -0.49 4.95 -0.36
N PRO A 99 -1.24 6.05 -0.49
CA PRO A 99 -1.90 6.67 0.65
C PRO A 99 -3.04 5.78 1.15
N ILE A 100 -3.23 5.82 2.47
CA ILE A 100 -4.29 5.14 3.21
C ILE A 100 -5.14 6.21 3.91
N THR A 101 -6.46 6.08 3.83
CA THR A 101 -7.42 6.98 4.46
C THR A 101 -8.45 6.16 5.23
N ALA A 102 -8.94 6.71 6.34
CA ALA A 102 -10.14 6.21 7.00
C ALA A 102 -11.40 6.46 6.15
N GLY A 103 -12.42 5.64 6.34
CA GLY A 103 -13.67 5.68 5.59
C GLY A 103 -13.63 4.94 4.24
N ASN A 104 -14.58 5.31 3.36
CA ASN A 104 -14.88 4.56 2.13
C ASN A 104 -14.47 5.30 0.84
N GLU A 105 -13.93 6.50 0.95
CA GLU A 105 -13.60 7.36 -0.19
C GLU A 105 -12.15 7.85 -0.14
N ILE A 106 -11.50 7.95 -1.30
CA ILE A 106 -10.12 8.43 -1.38
C ILE A 106 -9.86 9.28 -2.62
N HIS A 107 -9.45 10.51 -2.36
CA HIS A 107 -8.96 11.45 -3.36
C HIS A 107 -7.47 11.71 -3.13
N LEU A 108 -6.64 11.42 -4.14
CA LEU A 108 -5.18 11.52 -4.04
C LEU A 108 -4.66 12.95 -3.89
N SER A 109 -5.53 13.95 -4.10
CA SER A 109 -5.24 15.36 -3.85
C SER A 109 -5.63 15.81 -2.44
N SER A 110 -6.27 14.94 -1.65
CA SER A 110 -6.63 15.26 -0.28
C SER A 110 -5.39 15.22 0.61
N PRO A 111 -5.19 16.18 1.52
CA PRO A 111 -4.10 16.14 2.51
C PRO A 111 -4.41 15.21 3.71
N SER A 112 -5.56 14.54 3.72
CA SER A 112 -6.11 13.85 4.90
C SER A 112 -5.75 12.37 5.01
N PHE A 113 -4.54 11.97 4.59
CA PHE A 113 -4.10 10.57 4.73
C PHE A 113 -3.72 10.28 6.19
N ILE A 114 -4.10 9.09 6.67
CA ILE A 114 -3.75 8.62 8.03
C ILE A 114 -2.40 7.89 8.03
N ALA A 115 -2.04 7.31 6.89
CA ALA A 115 -0.77 6.63 6.67
C ALA A 115 -0.40 6.59 5.19
N GLU A 116 0.86 6.31 4.92
CA GLU A 116 1.41 6.09 3.59
C GLU A 116 2.21 4.80 3.57
N LEU A 117 1.90 3.93 2.60
CA LEU A 117 2.68 2.73 2.33
C LEU A 117 3.63 3.01 1.17
N ASN A 118 4.92 3.15 1.48
CA ASN A 118 5.97 3.34 0.51
C ASN A 118 6.43 1.99 -0.05
N MET A 119 6.50 1.91 -1.36
CA MET A 119 6.91 0.71 -2.09
C MET A 119 8.26 0.97 -2.75
N LEU A 120 9.28 0.23 -2.29
CA LEU A 120 10.67 0.37 -2.67
C LEU A 120 11.16 -0.89 -3.40
N TYR A 121 12.32 -0.77 -4.05
CA TYR A 121 13.05 -1.89 -4.67
C TYR A 121 12.18 -2.81 -5.56
N GLU A 122 11.41 -2.23 -6.49
CA GLU A 122 10.55 -2.99 -7.41
C GLU A 122 9.53 -3.90 -6.71
N ASN A 123 8.87 -3.37 -5.67
CA ASN A 123 7.86 -4.06 -4.89
C ASN A 123 8.44 -5.21 -4.05
N SER A 124 9.73 -5.22 -3.74
CA SER A 124 10.33 -6.18 -2.81
C SER A 124 10.39 -5.67 -1.38
N HIS A 125 10.18 -4.38 -1.14
CA HIS A 125 10.15 -3.79 0.20
C HIS A 125 8.99 -2.81 0.30
N PHE A 126 8.28 -2.86 1.42
CA PHE A 126 7.21 -1.94 1.75
C PHE A 126 7.47 -1.36 3.12
N SER A 127 7.34 -0.05 3.26
CA SER A 127 7.55 0.67 4.52
C SER A 127 6.31 1.51 4.82
N LEU A 128 5.67 1.24 5.95
CA LEU A 128 4.46 1.92 6.40
C LEU A 128 4.85 3.06 7.33
N ILE A 129 4.50 4.28 6.94
CA ILE A 129 4.66 5.47 7.76
C ILE A 129 3.26 5.95 8.16
N THR A 130 3.04 6.17 9.45
CA THR A 130 1.79 6.77 9.93
C THR A 130 1.97 8.28 10.06
N ARG A 131 0.87 9.03 10.05
CA ARG A 131 0.94 10.48 10.24
C ARG A 131 1.52 10.85 11.62
N GLU A 132 1.25 10.03 12.63
CA GLU A 132 1.72 10.23 14.01
C GLU A 132 3.21 9.91 14.18
N SER A 133 3.70 8.86 13.50
CA SER A 133 5.10 8.44 13.58
C SER A 133 6.05 9.22 12.68
N ASN A 134 5.54 10.15 11.86
CA ASN A 134 6.31 10.85 10.83
C ASN A 134 7.62 11.46 11.37
N PRO A 135 8.81 11.07 10.85
CA PRO A 135 9.05 10.32 9.60
C PRO A 135 9.30 8.81 9.76
N ASP A 136 9.25 8.26 10.96
CA ASP A 136 9.67 6.90 11.24
C ASP A 136 8.63 5.87 10.76
N SER A 137 9.15 4.80 10.13
CA SER A 137 8.34 3.65 9.74
C SER A 137 7.84 2.92 10.97
N VAL A 138 6.57 2.52 10.98
CA VAL A 138 6.00 1.66 12.02
C VAL A 138 6.08 0.18 11.62
N MET A 139 6.16 -0.12 10.33
CA MET A 139 6.18 -1.50 9.85
C MET A 139 6.87 -1.60 8.51
N ASP A 140 7.81 -2.55 8.40
CA ASP A 140 8.44 -2.91 7.14
C ASP A 140 8.07 -4.34 6.72
N ILE A 141 7.88 -4.55 5.41
CA ILE A 141 7.53 -5.84 4.83
C ILE A 141 8.46 -6.12 3.65
N ASP A 142 9.24 -7.18 3.76
CA ASP A 142 10.18 -7.61 2.73
C ASP A 142 9.70 -8.87 2.00
N PHE A 143 9.88 -8.87 0.69
CA PHE A 143 9.70 -10.04 -0.17
C PHE A 143 11.02 -10.45 -0.81
N HIS A 144 11.45 -11.68 -0.53
CA HIS A 144 12.62 -12.29 -1.12
C HIS A 144 12.18 -13.37 -2.11
N LEU A 145 12.55 -13.20 -3.37
CA LEU A 145 12.35 -14.23 -4.38
C LEU A 145 13.43 -15.32 -4.24
N PRO A 146 13.09 -16.59 -4.49
CA PRO A 146 14.10 -17.62 -4.64
C PRO A 146 14.98 -17.30 -5.85
N ARG A 147 16.29 -17.40 -5.70
CA ARG A 147 17.28 -17.23 -6.79
C ARG A 147 17.58 -18.57 -7.45
N GLN A 148 17.50 -19.65 -6.70
CA GLN A 148 17.72 -21.03 -7.13
C GLN A 148 16.55 -21.91 -6.69
N ALA A 149 16.37 -23.06 -7.34
CA ALA A 149 15.31 -24.01 -6.96
C ALA A 149 15.46 -24.52 -5.51
N SER A 150 16.69 -24.58 -5.00
CA SER A 150 17.01 -24.95 -3.62
C SER A 150 16.61 -23.90 -2.59
N ASP A 151 16.44 -22.63 -2.98
CA ASP A 151 16.00 -21.57 -2.07
C ASP A 151 14.54 -21.76 -1.61
N GLY A 152 13.81 -22.65 -2.30
CA GLY A 152 12.44 -23.00 -2.04
C GLY A 152 11.48 -21.90 -2.46
N ASP A 153 10.52 -21.60 -1.60
CA ASP A 153 9.47 -20.64 -1.89
C ASP A 153 9.88 -19.20 -1.63
N ARG A 154 9.10 -18.28 -2.20
CA ARG A 154 9.18 -16.86 -1.91
C ARG A 154 8.98 -16.62 -0.41
N LYS A 155 9.93 -15.87 0.17
CA LYS A 155 9.94 -15.53 1.59
C LYS A 155 9.37 -14.13 1.81
N MET A 156 8.64 -13.97 2.89
CA MET A 156 8.08 -12.73 3.41
C MET A 156 8.61 -12.52 4.82
N LYS A 157 9.15 -11.34 5.10
CA LYS A 157 9.50 -10.91 6.46
C LYS A 157 8.69 -9.68 6.83
N VAL A 158 8.19 -9.63 8.04
CA VAL A 158 7.45 -8.48 8.58
C VAL A 158 8.15 -8.01 9.85
N PHE A 159 8.47 -6.73 9.90
CA PHE A 159 9.10 -6.08 11.03
C PHE A 159 8.14 -5.06 11.62
N PHE A 160 7.92 -5.11 12.92
CA PHE A 160 7.21 -4.05 13.66
C PHE A 160 8.26 -3.16 14.32
N LEU A 161 8.19 -1.86 14.04
CA LEU A 161 9.22 -0.88 14.40
C LEU A 161 8.74 0.12 15.46
N PHE A 162 7.43 0.16 15.72
CA PHE A 162 6.84 1.09 16.68
C PHE A 162 7.04 0.68 18.15
N GLU A 163 7.30 -0.60 18.42
CA GLU A 163 7.42 -1.12 19.79
C GLU A 163 8.46 -2.27 19.87
N PRO A 164 9.47 -2.19 20.77
CA PRO A 164 10.54 -3.18 20.85
C PRO A 164 10.08 -4.56 21.34
N ASN A 165 8.91 -4.64 21.99
CA ASN A 165 8.38 -5.89 22.54
C ASN A 165 7.57 -6.72 21.54
N TYR A 166 7.37 -6.23 20.31
CA TYR A 166 6.69 -7.02 19.29
C TYR A 166 7.62 -8.12 18.75
N PRO A 167 7.10 -9.35 18.60
CA PRO A 167 7.86 -10.42 17.97
C PRO A 167 8.18 -10.04 16.52
N SER A 168 9.48 -9.88 16.23
CA SER A 168 10.00 -9.38 14.96
C SER A 168 11.41 -9.93 14.73
N PRO A 169 11.75 -10.41 13.51
CA PRO A 169 10.87 -10.51 12.35
C PRO A 169 9.85 -11.64 12.47
N LEU A 170 8.67 -11.42 11.91
CA LEU A 170 7.79 -12.51 11.52
C LEU A 170 8.17 -13.00 10.13
N VAL A 171 8.24 -14.32 9.95
CA VAL A 171 8.60 -14.96 8.68
C VAL A 171 7.51 -15.95 8.26
N ASN A 172 7.26 -16.06 6.95
CA ASN A 172 6.30 -17.07 6.49
C ASN A 172 6.86 -18.49 6.61
N THR A 173 6.01 -19.45 6.97
CA THR A 173 6.37 -20.88 6.99
C THR A 173 6.75 -21.37 5.59
N SER A 174 7.56 -22.42 5.48
CA SER A 174 7.83 -23.06 4.19
C SER A 174 6.63 -23.90 3.76
N ILE A 175 6.42 -24.10 2.45
CA ILE A 175 5.36 -25.00 1.96
C ILE A 175 5.62 -26.46 2.39
N ASN A 176 6.88 -26.82 2.62
CA ASN A 176 7.30 -28.18 2.96
C ASN A 176 7.26 -28.50 4.46
N ASP A 177 7.06 -27.49 5.32
CA ASP A 177 7.18 -27.65 6.78
C ASP A 177 5.87 -28.09 7.46
N GLU A 178 4.76 -28.26 6.72
CA GLU A 178 3.45 -28.61 7.29
C GLU A 178 2.86 -29.91 6.72
N PRO A 179 2.23 -30.76 7.57
CA PRO A 179 1.75 -32.07 7.17
C PRO A 179 0.59 -32.01 6.17
N ALA A 180 0.61 -32.97 5.25
CA ALA A 180 -0.47 -33.21 4.30
C ALA A 180 -1.71 -33.80 5.00
N PHE A 181 -2.82 -33.06 4.95
CA PHE A 181 -4.24 -33.47 5.13
C PHE A 181 -4.83 -33.67 6.55
N GLY A 182 -5.56 -32.61 6.97
CA GLY A 182 -6.74 -32.49 7.86
C GLY A 182 -7.65 -31.38 7.27
N ASP A 183 -8.46 -30.59 8.02
CA ASP A 183 -9.33 -29.46 7.53
C ASP A 183 -8.56 -28.21 6.97
N VAL A 184 -7.57 -28.52 6.13
CA VAL A 184 -6.84 -27.83 5.07
C VAL A 184 -6.61 -26.32 5.23
N GLN A 185 -5.46 -25.98 5.81
CA GLN A 185 -4.71 -24.79 5.41
C GLN A 185 -3.47 -25.24 4.62
N ARG A 186 -3.49 -25.04 3.30
CA ARG A 186 -2.33 -25.28 2.43
C ARG A 186 -1.67 -23.94 2.15
N GLN A 187 -0.43 -23.74 2.59
CA GLN A 187 0.32 -22.59 2.12
C GLN A 187 0.68 -22.78 0.64
N ILE A 188 0.11 -21.95 -0.24
CA ILE A 188 0.32 -22.03 -1.71
C ILE A 188 1.01 -20.74 -2.21
N SER A 189 0.98 -19.67 -1.42
CA SER A 189 1.58 -18.38 -1.77
C SER A 189 1.62 -17.47 -0.54
N ILE A 190 2.33 -16.34 -0.60
CA ILE A 190 2.26 -15.33 0.48
C ILE A 190 0.89 -14.65 0.66
N LYS A 191 -0.12 -14.96 -0.18
CA LYS A 191 -1.52 -14.58 0.07
C LYS A 191 -2.31 -15.67 0.80
N ASN A 192 -1.69 -16.80 1.07
CA ASN A 192 -2.25 -17.93 1.78
C ASN A 192 -1.12 -18.56 2.58
N CYS A 193 -0.73 -17.94 3.69
CA CYS A 193 0.47 -18.30 4.45
C CYS A 193 0.31 -18.02 5.94
N ILE A 194 1.15 -18.65 6.75
CA ILE A 194 1.26 -18.40 8.19
C ILE A 194 2.57 -17.68 8.45
N LEU A 195 2.51 -16.58 9.18
CA LEU A 195 3.66 -15.85 9.71
C LEU A 195 3.92 -16.31 11.14
N LYS A 196 5.14 -16.78 11.38
CA LYS A 196 5.66 -17.19 12.67
C LYS A 196 6.77 -16.27 13.13
N ASN A 197 6.96 -16.15 14.44
CA ASN A 197 8.16 -15.52 14.97
C ASN A 197 9.39 -16.38 14.59
N GLN A 198 10.43 -15.75 14.07
CA GLN A 198 11.64 -16.43 13.63
C GLN A 198 12.40 -17.11 14.78
N ASP A 199 12.30 -16.62 16.01
CA ASP A 199 13.11 -17.08 17.14
C ASP A 199 12.47 -18.26 17.89
N ASN A 200 11.16 -18.22 18.09
CA ASN A 200 10.44 -19.21 18.90
C ASN A 200 9.41 -20.03 18.11
N GLU A 201 9.33 -19.82 16.79
CA GLU A 201 8.45 -20.56 15.87
C GLU A 201 6.95 -20.42 16.14
N GLN A 202 6.55 -19.52 17.05
CA GLN A 202 5.14 -19.30 17.37
C GLN A 202 4.41 -18.69 16.18
N GLN A 203 3.32 -19.34 15.76
CA GLN A 203 2.44 -18.84 14.70
C GLN A 203 1.57 -17.68 15.22
N LEU A 204 1.71 -16.51 14.60
CA LEU A 204 1.14 -15.26 15.11
C LEU A 204 0.17 -14.59 14.14
N ILE A 205 0.39 -14.68 12.83
CA ILE A 205 -0.52 -14.08 11.83
C ILE A 205 -0.81 -15.12 10.75
N ILE A 206 -2.09 -15.26 10.37
CA ILE A 206 -2.55 -16.13 9.30
C ILE A 206 -3.12 -15.24 8.19
N ILE A 207 -2.59 -15.36 6.98
CA ILE A 207 -3.12 -14.71 5.78
C ILE A 207 -3.82 -15.79 4.96
N ARG A 208 -5.11 -15.60 4.67
CA ARG A 208 -5.92 -16.55 3.92
C ARG A 208 -6.55 -15.91 2.69
N LYS A 209 -6.30 -16.47 1.52
CA LYS A 209 -6.98 -16.03 0.29
C LYS A 209 -8.35 -16.65 0.19
N THR A 210 -9.40 -15.88 0.47
CA THR A 210 -10.79 -16.36 0.46
C THR A 210 -11.45 -16.23 -0.91
N ARG A 211 -11.04 -15.24 -1.73
CA ARG A 211 -11.51 -15.05 -3.11
C ARG A 211 -10.38 -14.56 -4.01
N LYS A 212 -10.63 -14.45 -5.33
CA LYS A 212 -9.63 -13.98 -6.32
C LYS A 212 -8.94 -12.68 -5.90
N ASP A 213 -9.74 -11.74 -5.39
CA ASP A 213 -9.35 -10.38 -5.03
C ASP A 213 -9.64 -10.05 -3.55
N THR A 214 -9.81 -11.08 -2.69
CA THR A 214 -10.06 -10.88 -1.26
C THR A 214 -9.13 -11.79 -0.45
N ILE A 215 -8.52 -11.22 0.58
CA ILE A 215 -7.77 -11.95 1.60
C ILE A 215 -8.34 -11.60 2.98
N GLU A 216 -8.20 -12.53 3.90
CA GLU A 216 -8.49 -12.38 5.32
C GLU A 216 -7.16 -12.49 6.06
N ILE A 217 -6.92 -11.62 7.03
CA ILE A 217 -5.75 -11.65 7.88
C ILE A 217 -6.23 -11.73 9.33
N THR A 218 -5.79 -12.78 10.01
CA THR A 218 -6.09 -13.04 11.41
C THR A 218 -4.79 -12.96 12.20
N SER A 219 -4.75 -12.15 13.25
CA SER A 219 -3.58 -11.90 14.09
C SER A 219 -3.87 -12.28 15.53
N LYS A 220 -2.95 -13.01 16.16
CA LYS A 220 -2.88 -13.21 17.62
C LYS A 220 -2.23 -12.02 18.34
N LEU A 221 -1.60 -11.14 17.58
CA LEU A 221 -1.02 -9.90 18.08
C LEU A 221 -2.08 -8.81 18.02
N ASN A 222 -2.13 -7.98 19.06
CA ASN A 222 -2.87 -6.73 19.03
C ASN A 222 -2.10 -5.70 18.19
N ILE A 223 -2.15 -5.81 16.86
CA ILE A 223 -1.48 -4.88 15.94
C ILE A 223 -2.47 -3.83 15.44
N LEU A 224 -1.95 -2.63 15.16
CA LEU A 224 -2.76 -1.54 14.61
C LEU A 224 -3.49 -2.00 13.33
N PRO A 225 -4.79 -1.67 13.16
CA PRO A 225 -5.55 -1.99 11.95
C PRO A 225 -4.84 -1.62 10.66
N VAL A 226 -4.16 -0.46 10.64
CA VAL A 226 -3.42 0.04 9.47
C VAL A 226 -2.24 -0.87 9.09
N CYS A 227 -1.61 -1.54 10.06
CA CYS A 227 -0.55 -2.53 9.81
C CYS A 227 -1.13 -3.78 9.13
N ILE A 228 -2.29 -4.27 9.60
CA ILE A 228 -3.01 -5.38 8.94
C ILE A 228 -3.36 -5.00 7.50
N PHE A 229 -3.88 -3.79 7.30
CA PHE A 229 -4.26 -3.32 5.98
C PHE A 229 -3.05 -3.22 5.03
N ALA A 230 -1.95 -2.62 5.51
CA ALA A 230 -0.71 -2.51 4.75
C ALA A 230 -0.12 -3.88 4.40
N LEU A 231 -0.12 -4.84 5.33
CA LEU A 231 0.26 -6.24 5.07
C LEU A 231 -0.61 -6.85 3.96
N GLY A 232 -1.91 -6.57 3.98
CA GLY A 232 -2.82 -7.02 2.94
C GLY A 232 -2.51 -6.41 1.56
N ILE A 233 -2.26 -5.11 1.50
CA ILE A 233 -1.88 -4.40 0.26
C ILE A 233 -0.57 -4.97 -0.29
N ALA A 234 0.45 -5.09 0.56
CA ALA A 234 1.76 -5.66 0.23
C ALA A 234 1.62 -7.09 -0.29
N SER A 235 0.73 -7.90 0.27
CA SER A 235 0.46 -9.27 -0.20
C SER A 235 -0.09 -9.33 -1.63
N PHE A 236 -0.85 -8.31 -2.06
CA PHE A 236 -1.33 -8.19 -3.44
C PHE A 236 -0.30 -7.66 -4.42
N LEU A 237 0.55 -6.72 -3.98
CA LEU A 237 1.47 -5.95 -4.83
C LEU A 237 2.90 -6.48 -4.83
N GLY A 238 3.28 -7.26 -3.82
CA GLY A 238 4.64 -7.71 -3.60
C GLY A 238 5.20 -8.49 -4.78
N LYS A 239 6.49 -8.33 -5.00
CA LYS A 239 7.26 -8.87 -6.14
C LYS A 239 6.94 -10.34 -6.37
N LYS A 240 6.64 -10.68 -7.62
CA LYS A 240 6.28 -12.04 -8.05
C LYS A 240 7.50 -12.72 -8.64
N PRO A 241 7.65 -14.05 -8.48
CA PRO A 241 8.63 -14.79 -9.26
C PRO A 241 8.32 -14.58 -10.75
N HIS A 242 9.37 -14.42 -11.56
CA HIS A 242 9.20 -14.44 -13.02
C HIS A 242 8.61 -15.80 -13.37
N SER A 243 7.43 -15.80 -13.99
CA SER A 243 6.93 -17.00 -14.64
C SER A 243 7.80 -17.24 -15.87
N SER A 244 8.86 -18.02 -15.73
CA SER A 244 9.50 -18.68 -16.87
C SER A 244 8.45 -19.61 -17.47
N PHE A 245 7.81 -19.16 -18.54
CA PHE A 245 7.05 -20.03 -19.43
C PHE A 245 8.01 -20.74 -20.38
#